data_AF-A0A7C2X7Y1-F1
#
_entry.id   AF-A0A7C2X7Y1-F1
#
_cell.length_a   1.000
_cell.length_b   1.000
_cell.length_c   1.000
_cell.angle_alpha   90.00
_cell.angle_beta   90.00
_cell.angle_gamma   90.00
#
_symmetry.space_group_name_H-M   'P 1'
#
loop_
_entity.id
_entity.type
_entity.pdbx_description
1 polymer ?
#
loop_
_entity_poly.entity_id
_entity_poly.type
_entity_poly.pdbx_seq_one_letter_code
_entity_poly.pdbx_strand_id
1 'polypeptide(L)'
;MDIPVELVPLACIRCGTFVPAQADEVAWVCAQCGQGLALDEDRGLISLDVHHSDSIPANSKGKPFWVAEGRLALQRETYGSFGARSAEAQKFWGQPRSFFVPAYSCPLETRLQMGIKYLADPPSLSLGPPTPFEPVTLASRDVKSLAEFVIMAVEAGRKDNLKEVHLTLELSDPVLWILP
;
A
#
# COMPACT_ATOMS: atom_id res chain seq x y z
N MET A 1 31.88 -8.18 3.91
CA MET A 1 31.21 -8.83 5.06
C MET A 1 30.06 -9.59 4.46
N ASP A 2 30.13 -10.92 4.49
CA ASP A 2 29.02 -11.74 4.03
C ASP A 2 27.93 -11.67 5.08
N ILE A 3 26.77 -11.12 4.70
CA ILE A 3 25.59 -11.11 5.55
C ILE A 3 25.11 -12.57 5.63
N PRO A 4 24.96 -13.16 6.82
CA PRO A 4 24.49 -14.53 6.93
C PRO A 4 23.07 -14.63 6.38
N VAL A 5 22.83 -15.63 5.53
CA VAL A 5 21.50 -15.95 5.02
C VAL A 5 20.77 -16.77 6.07
N GLU A 6 19.65 -16.26 6.57
CA GLU A 6 18.75 -17.00 7.46
C GLU A 6 17.60 -17.63 6.65
N LEU A 7 17.30 -18.90 6.93
CA LEU A 7 16.18 -19.60 6.31
C LEU A 7 15.02 -19.67 7.30
N VAL A 8 13.93 -19.00 6.97
CA VAL A 8 12.71 -19.02 7.77
C VAL A 8 11.77 -20.11 7.21
N PRO A 9 11.37 -21.12 8.01
CA PRO A 9 10.44 -22.13 7.54
C PRO A 9 9.05 -21.52 7.35
N LEU A 10 8.50 -21.64 6.13
CA LEU A 10 7.18 -21.13 5.81
C LEU A 10 6.06 -22.06 6.31
N ALA A 11 5.83 -22.01 7.62
CA ALA A 11 4.74 -22.67 8.30
C ALA A 11 3.80 -21.66 8.96
N CYS A 12 2.49 -21.92 8.91
CA CYS A 12 1.51 -21.05 9.53
C CYS A 12 1.73 -20.96 11.04
N ILE A 13 1.93 -19.74 11.56
CA ILE A 13 2.16 -19.47 12.98
C ILE A 13 0.98 -19.89 13.90
N ARG A 14 -0.22 -20.10 13.33
CA ARG A 14 -1.41 -20.53 14.08
C ARG A 14 -1.57 -22.05 14.13
N CYS A 15 -1.41 -22.75 13.00
CA CYS A 15 -1.75 -24.18 12.90
C CYS A 15 -0.60 -25.09 12.45
N GLY A 16 0.59 -24.53 12.17
CA GLY A 16 1.78 -25.28 11.76
C GLY A 16 1.75 -25.81 10.32
N THR A 17 0.64 -25.64 9.59
CA THR A 17 0.52 -26.07 8.20
C THR A 17 1.50 -25.33 7.30
N PHE A 18 2.24 -26.05 6.46
CA PHE A 18 3.11 -25.46 5.44
C PHE A 18 2.29 -24.63 4.45
N VAL A 19 2.76 -23.41 4.18
CA VAL A 19 2.09 -22.51 3.24
C VAL A 19 2.85 -22.54 1.92
N PRO A 20 2.20 -22.88 0.79
CA PRO A 20 2.86 -22.82 -0.50
C PRO A 20 3.13 -21.35 -0.86
N ALA A 21 4.38 -21.03 -1.19
CA ALA A 21 4.79 -19.72 -1.67
C ALA A 21 5.29 -19.78 -3.12
N GLN A 22 5.01 -18.72 -3.85
CA GLN A 22 5.68 -18.42 -5.12
C GLN A 22 6.96 -17.62 -4.88
N ALA A 23 7.80 -17.50 -5.91
CA ALA A 23 8.94 -16.59 -5.87
C ALA A 23 8.45 -15.16 -5.59
N ASP A 24 9.23 -14.43 -4.79
CA ASP A 24 8.99 -13.02 -4.45
C ASP A 24 7.71 -12.72 -3.65
N GLU A 25 6.98 -13.75 -3.20
CA GLU A 25 5.88 -13.55 -2.27
C GLU A 25 6.39 -13.15 -0.88
N VAL A 26 5.71 -12.20 -0.27
CA VAL A 26 6.05 -11.65 1.06
C VAL A 26 4.88 -11.70 2.03
N ALA A 27 3.67 -12.06 1.58
CA ALA A 27 2.53 -12.29 2.46
C ALA A 27 1.59 -13.36 1.89
N TRP A 28 0.93 -14.07 2.79
CA TRP A 28 0.13 -15.26 2.49
C TRP A 28 -1.11 -15.36 3.38
N VAL A 29 -2.06 -16.20 2.97
CA VAL A 29 -3.16 -16.66 3.83
C VAL A 29 -3.10 -18.18 3.91
N CYS A 30 -3.09 -18.72 5.13
CA CYS A 30 -3.10 -20.15 5.36
C CYS A 30 -4.41 -20.77 4.85
N ALA A 31 -4.32 -21.69 3.89
CA ALA A 31 -5.48 -22.36 3.31
C ALA A 31 -6.28 -23.22 4.31
N GLN A 32 -5.65 -23.64 5.42
CA GLN A 32 -6.30 -24.49 6.41
C GLN A 32 -7.07 -23.72 7.49
N CYS A 33 -6.51 -22.63 8.01
CA CYS A 33 -7.12 -21.88 9.14
C CYS A 33 -7.43 -20.41 8.84
N GLY A 34 -7.13 -19.92 7.64
CA GLY A 34 -7.38 -18.55 7.21
C GLY A 34 -6.45 -17.50 7.84
N GLN A 35 -5.46 -17.90 8.63
CA GLN A 35 -4.51 -16.95 9.23
C GLN A 35 -3.65 -16.29 8.15
N GLY A 36 -3.67 -14.95 8.11
CA GLY A 36 -2.72 -14.17 7.31
C GLY A 36 -1.33 -14.16 7.93
N LEU A 37 -0.32 -14.18 7.07
CA LEU A 37 1.10 -14.22 7.41
C LEU A 37 1.83 -13.18 6.55
N ALA A 38 2.82 -12.50 7.11
CA ALA A 38 3.75 -11.67 6.35
C ALA A 38 5.19 -12.01 6.72
N LEU A 39 6.09 -11.89 5.76
CA LEU A 39 7.53 -11.97 5.98
C LEU A 39 8.05 -10.59 6.39
N ASP A 40 8.55 -10.50 7.61
CA ASP A 40 9.26 -9.37 8.17
C ASP A 40 10.75 -9.70 8.19
N GLU A 41 11.60 -8.78 7.74
CA GLU A 41 13.04 -9.03 7.63
C GLU A 41 13.73 -9.20 8.98
N ASP A 42 13.21 -8.56 10.04
CA ASP A 42 13.82 -8.59 11.38
C ASP A 42 13.22 -9.68 12.26
N ARG A 43 11.93 -9.99 12.06
CA ARG A 43 11.15 -10.88 12.93
C ARG A 43 10.76 -12.20 12.29
N GLY A 44 11.06 -12.40 11.02
CA GLY A 44 10.62 -13.57 10.25
C GLY A 44 9.11 -13.52 10.00
N LEU A 45 8.41 -14.64 10.22
CA LEU A 45 6.97 -14.70 9.95
C LEU A 45 6.14 -14.07 11.07
N ILE A 46 5.38 -13.05 10.71
CA ILE A 46 4.45 -12.35 11.60
C ILE A 46 3.00 -12.58 11.20
N SER A 47 2.09 -12.36 12.15
CA SER A 47 0.64 -12.37 11.89
C SER A 47 0.26 -11.15 11.05
N LEU A 48 -0.61 -11.38 10.06
CA LEU A 48 -1.16 -10.33 9.21
C LEU A 48 -2.69 -10.43 9.19
N ASP A 49 -3.35 -9.30 9.37
CA ASP A 49 -4.78 -9.17 9.11
C ASP A 49 -5.02 -8.93 7.61
N VAL A 50 -5.80 -9.81 7.00
CA VAL A 50 -6.14 -9.77 5.58
C VAL A 50 -7.65 -9.63 5.46
N HIS A 51 -8.09 -8.51 4.88
CA HIS A 51 -9.49 -8.24 4.63
C HIS A 51 -9.82 -8.49 3.17
N HIS A 52 -11.00 -9.05 2.90
CA HIS A 52 -11.51 -9.24 1.55
C HIS A 52 -12.70 -8.31 1.33
N SER A 53 -12.76 -7.63 0.18
CA SER A 53 -13.91 -6.79 -0.15
C SER A 53 -15.13 -7.62 -0.56
N ASP A 54 -16.33 -7.21 -0.15
CA ASP A 54 -17.60 -7.79 -0.61
C ASP A 54 -17.90 -7.47 -2.08
N SER A 55 -17.19 -6.50 -2.66
CA SER A 55 -17.33 -6.08 -4.04
C SER A 55 -16.61 -6.99 -5.04
N ILE A 56 -15.87 -8.01 -4.56
CA ILE A 56 -15.17 -8.96 -5.44
C ILE A 56 -16.21 -9.90 -6.07
N PRO A 57 -16.34 -9.96 -7.41
CA PRO A 57 -17.29 -10.85 -8.06
C PRO A 57 -17.08 -12.33 -7.68
N ALA A 58 -18.17 -13.09 -7.55
CA ALA A 58 -18.08 -14.53 -7.32
C ALA A 58 -17.26 -15.22 -8.42
N ASN A 59 -16.40 -16.16 -8.03
CA ASN A 59 -15.45 -16.88 -8.90
C ASN A 59 -14.39 -16.00 -9.59
N SER A 60 -14.21 -14.75 -9.14
CA SER A 60 -13.09 -13.93 -9.57
C SER A 60 -11.94 -13.99 -8.57
N LYS A 61 -10.77 -13.54 -9.02
CA LYS A 61 -9.57 -13.41 -8.20
C LYS A 61 -9.42 -11.94 -7.86
N GLY A 62 -9.31 -11.63 -6.57
CA GLY A 62 -9.08 -10.27 -6.11
C GLY A 62 -7.62 -9.84 -6.24
N LYS A 63 -7.40 -8.54 -6.07
CA LYS A 63 -6.09 -7.89 -6.14
C LYS A 63 -5.71 -7.35 -4.76
N PRO A 64 -4.51 -7.67 -4.25
CA PRO A 64 -4.09 -7.20 -2.94
C PRO A 64 -3.60 -5.74 -2.98
N PHE A 65 -4.01 -4.96 -1.99
CA PHE A 65 -3.60 -3.59 -1.76
C PHE A 65 -3.21 -3.40 -0.31
N TRP A 66 -2.09 -2.73 -0.08
CA TRP A 66 -1.81 -2.13 1.21
C TRP A 66 -2.62 -0.85 1.33
N VAL A 67 -3.40 -0.76 2.40
CA VAL A 67 -4.22 0.41 2.73
C VAL A 67 -3.71 1.02 4.01
N ALA A 68 -3.36 2.30 3.96
CA ALA A 68 -2.91 3.06 5.14
C ALA A 68 -3.57 4.45 5.15
N GLU A 69 -4.00 4.89 6.33
CA GLU A 69 -4.44 6.26 6.53
C GLU A 69 -3.23 7.15 6.72
N GLY A 70 -3.19 8.28 6.01
CA GLY A 70 -2.07 9.20 6.03
C GLY A 70 -2.45 10.63 6.35
N ARG A 71 -1.58 11.30 7.10
CA ARG A 71 -1.59 12.76 7.28
C ARG A 71 -0.35 13.35 6.65
N LEU A 72 -0.56 14.33 5.78
CA LEU A 72 0.50 14.99 5.05
C LEU A 72 0.65 16.44 5.52
N ALA A 73 1.84 16.79 6.00
CA ALA A 73 2.26 18.18 6.08
C ALA A 73 3.05 18.52 4.80
N LEU A 74 2.58 19.53 4.07
CA LEU A 74 3.18 19.96 2.80
C LEU A 74 3.60 21.43 2.89
N GLN A 75 4.87 21.70 2.62
CA GLN A 75 5.42 23.05 2.46
C GLN A 75 5.92 23.20 1.02
N ARG A 76 5.51 24.28 0.34
CA ARG A 76 5.78 24.50 -1.08
C ARG A 76 6.39 25.89 -1.28
N GLU A 77 7.41 25.97 -2.13
CA GLU A 77 7.93 27.23 -2.68
C GLU A 77 7.69 27.24 -4.19
N THR A 78 7.17 28.34 -4.74
CA THR A 78 6.95 28.52 -6.18
C THR A 78 7.71 29.74 -6.70
N TYR A 79 8.11 29.71 -7.97
CA TYR A 79 8.70 30.85 -8.65
C TYR A 79 7.59 31.91 -8.92
N GLY A 80 7.53 32.95 -8.08
CA GLY A 80 6.62 34.09 -8.17
C GLY A 80 5.48 34.09 -7.13
N SER A 81 4.84 35.23 -6.91
CA SER A 81 3.82 35.47 -5.86
C SER A 81 2.45 34.82 -6.13
N PHE A 82 2.40 33.54 -6.51
CA PHE A 82 1.15 32.81 -6.75
C PHE A 82 0.65 32.08 -5.49
N GLY A 83 0.26 32.86 -4.47
CA GLY A 83 -0.24 32.32 -3.19
C GLY A 83 -1.52 31.47 -3.30
N ALA A 84 -2.35 31.69 -4.32
CA ALA A 84 -3.64 31.01 -4.48
C ALA A 84 -3.51 29.48 -4.70
N ARG A 85 -2.51 29.03 -5.47
CA ARG A 85 -2.32 27.59 -5.77
C ARG A 85 -1.63 26.83 -4.64
N SER A 86 -0.86 27.52 -3.82
CA SER A 86 -0.33 26.95 -2.58
C SER A 86 -1.48 26.64 -1.60
N ALA A 87 -2.47 27.53 -1.49
CA ALA A 87 -3.65 27.32 -0.66
C ALA A 87 -4.52 26.14 -1.14
N GLU A 88 -4.64 25.90 -2.44
CA GLU A 88 -5.37 24.74 -2.99
C GLU A 88 -4.69 23.41 -2.63
N ALA A 89 -3.37 23.33 -2.75
CA ALA A 89 -2.61 22.15 -2.35
C ALA A 89 -2.75 21.89 -0.84
N GLN A 90 -2.64 22.95 -0.04
CA GLN A 90 -2.77 22.83 1.40
C GLN A 90 -4.19 22.42 1.84
N LYS A 91 -5.24 22.86 1.13
CA LYS A 91 -6.61 22.37 1.35
C LYS A 91 -6.77 20.90 0.95
N PHE A 92 -6.19 20.49 -0.17
CA PHE A 92 -6.28 19.12 -0.65
C PHE A 92 -5.63 18.13 0.30
N TRP A 93 -4.42 18.46 0.79
CA TRP A 93 -3.62 17.61 1.67
C TRP A 93 -3.87 17.83 3.16
N GLY A 94 -4.54 18.93 3.54
CA GLY A 94 -4.85 19.27 4.93
C GLY A 94 -5.90 18.36 5.59
N GLN A 95 -6.41 17.37 4.87
CA GLN A 95 -7.32 16.33 5.37
C GLN A 95 -6.61 14.98 5.34
N PRO A 96 -6.89 14.07 6.30
CA PRO A 96 -6.42 12.69 6.21
C PRO A 96 -6.84 12.03 4.90
N ARG A 97 -5.95 11.23 4.33
CA ARG A 97 -6.17 10.52 3.07
C ARG A 97 -5.81 9.06 3.23
N SER A 98 -6.66 8.19 2.70
CA SER A 98 -6.36 6.77 2.54
C SER A 98 -5.45 6.56 1.33
N PHE A 99 -4.33 5.89 1.53
CA PHE A 99 -3.40 5.50 0.47
C PHE A 99 -3.64 4.04 0.12
N PHE A 100 -3.84 3.77 -1.16
CA PHE A 100 -4.03 2.43 -1.71
C PHE A 100 -2.84 2.07 -2.59
N VAL A 101 -1.99 1.17 -2.12
CA VAL A 101 -0.77 0.75 -2.82
C VAL A 101 -0.93 -0.69 -3.31
N PRO A 102 -0.94 -0.93 -4.63
CA PRO A 102 -0.93 -2.28 -5.19
C PRO A 102 0.19 -3.13 -4.59
N ALA A 103 -0.20 -4.23 -3.95
CA ALA A 103 0.70 -5.14 -3.27
C ALA A 103 1.11 -6.34 -4.13
N TYR A 104 0.60 -6.42 -5.36
CA TYR A 104 0.93 -7.43 -6.37
C TYR A 104 1.93 -6.90 -7.40
N SER A 105 2.43 -7.81 -8.24
CA SER A 105 3.35 -7.47 -9.32
C SER A 105 2.64 -6.68 -10.42
N CYS A 106 3.05 -5.43 -10.60
CA CYS A 106 2.57 -4.57 -11.68
C CYS A 106 3.64 -3.53 -12.06
N PRO A 107 3.59 -2.96 -13.29
CA PRO A 107 4.48 -1.88 -13.68
C PRO A 107 4.36 -0.67 -12.75
N LEU A 108 5.48 0.02 -12.51
CA LEU A 108 5.51 1.22 -11.65
C LEU A 108 4.51 2.29 -12.11
N GLU A 109 4.36 2.49 -13.41
CA GLU A 109 3.38 3.42 -13.99
C GLU A 109 1.94 3.06 -13.59
N THR A 110 1.57 1.78 -13.71
CA THR A 110 0.26 1.28 -13.27
C THR A 110 0.07 1.51 -11.78
N ARG A 111 1.11 1.25 -10.98
CA ARG A 111 1.06 1.48 -9.53
C ARG A 111 0.79 2.96 -9.19
N LEU A 112 1.47 3.88 -9.86
CA LEU A 112 1.27 5.32 -9.69
C LEU A 112 -0.13 5.77 -10.15
N GLN A 113 -0.58 5.32 -11.31
CA GLN A 113 -1.91 5.67 -11.84
C GLN A 113 -3.01 5.23 -10.87
N MET A 114 -2.91 4.02 -10.31
CA MET A 114 -3.87 3.52 -9.31
C MET A 114 -3.79 4.31 -8.01
N GLY A 115 -2.59 4.60 -7.50
CA GLY A 115 -2.42 5.43 -6.30
C GLY A 115 -3.03 6.82 -6.44
N ILE A 116 -2.80 7.49 -7.57
CA ILE A 116 -3.41 8.81 -7.87
C ILE A 116 -4.94 8.69 -7.99
N LYS A 117 -5.43 7.68 -8.71
CA LYS A 117 -6.87 7.45 -8.88
C LYS A 117 -7.56 7.26 -7.53
N TYR A 118 -7.03 6.40 -6.67
CA TYR A 118 -7.65 6.07 -5.39
C TYR A 118 -7.47 7.14 -4.31
N LEU A 119 -6.50 8.04 -4.46
CA LEU A 119 -6.48 9.27 -3.63
C LEU A 119 -7.64 10.21 -3.95
N ALA A 120 -8.08 10.26 -5.22
CA ALA A 120 -9.18 11.10 -5.66
C ALA A 120 -10.55 10.44 -5.42
N ASP A 121 -10.63 9.14 -5.68
CA ASP A 121 -11.86 8.34 -5.58
C ASP A 121 -11.54 6.99 -4.91
N PRO A 122 -11.46 6.95 -3.57
CA PRO A 122 -11.10 5.75 -2.83
C PRO A 122 -12.24 4.71 -2.93
N PRO A 123 -11.91 3.42 -3.16
CA PRO A 123 -12.92 2.37 -3.17
C PRO A 123 -13.51 2.17 -1.76
N SER A 124 -14.77 1.71 -1.71
CA SER A 124 -15.40 1.32 -0.44
C SER A 124 -14.70 0.11 0.16
N LEU A 125 -14.47 0.15 1.48
CA LEU A 125 -13.88 -0.94 2.25
C LEU A 125 -14.96 -1.65 3.07
N SER A 126 -15.67 -2.57 2.42
CA SER A 126 -16.73 -3.39 3.03
C SER A 126 -16.28 -4.84 3.11
N LEU A 127 -16.40 -5.46 4.29
CA LEU A 127 -15.93 -6.83 4.51
C LEU A 127 -16.79 -7.85 3.76
N GLY A 128 -16.13 -8.69 2.97
CA GLY A 128 -16.68 -9.78 2.20
C GLY A 128 -16.07 -11.14 2.58
N PRO A 129 -16.50 -12.21 1.88
CA PRO A 129 -16.00 -13.55 2.14
C PRO A 129 -14.54 -13.72 1.68
N PRO A 130 -13.76 -14.63 2.33
CA PRO A 130 -12.45 -15.00 1.84
C PRO A 130 -12.49 -15.45 0.38
N THR A 131 -11.65 -14.82 -0.45
CA THR A 131 -11.63 -15.01 -1.90
C THR A 131 -10.19 -15.17 -2.39
N PRO A 132 -9.91 -16.05 -3.37
CA PRO A 132 -8.57 -16.13 -3.96
C PRO A 132 -8.08 -14.77 -4.46
N PHE A 133 -6.78 -14.50 -4.31
CA PHE A 133 -6.19 -13.21 -4.70
C PHE A 133 -4.80 -13.37 -5.31
N GLU A 134 -4.34 -12.34 -6.01
CA GLU A 134 -3.01 -12.32 -6.62
C GLU A 134 -1.90 -12.39 -5.56
N PRO A 135 -0.74 -13.00 -5.88
CA PRO A 135 0.43 -13.01 -4.99
C PRO A 135 0.76 -11.62 -4.43
N VAL A 136 1.05 -11.54 -3.13
CA VAL A 136 1.53 -10.32 -2.50
C VAL A 136 3.04 -10.29 -2.61
N THR A 137 3.57 -9.38 -3.44
CA THR A 137 5.00 -9.28 -3.77
C THR A 137 5.63 -7.96 -3.33
N LEU A 138 4.86 -7.06 -2.71
CA LEU A 138 5.36 -5.82 -2.13
C LEU A 138 5.23 -5.88 -0.60
N ALA A 139 6.31 -5.57 0.12
CA ALA A 139 6.29 -5.56 1.57
C ALA A 139 5.57 -4.31 2.11
N SER A 140 4.93 -4.43 3.28
CA SER A 140 4.20 -3.31 3.90
C SER A 140 5.10 -2.13 4.25
N ARG A 141 6.38 -2.36 4.56
CA ARG A 141 7.37 -1.30 4.85
C ARG A 141 7.61 -0.36 3.67
N ASP A 142 7.42 -0.85 2.43
CA ASP A 142 7.66 -0.07 1.21
C ASP A 142 6.48 0.86 0.86
N VAL A 143 5.36 0.71 1.58
CA VAL A 143 4.12 1.50 1.37
C VAL A 143 4.38 2.99 1.55
N LYS A 144 5.18 3.38 2.56
CA LYS A 144 5.50 4.79 2.80
C LYS A 144 6.22 5.42 1.63
N SER A 145 7.28 4.79 1.13
CA SER A 145 8.06 5.27 -0.01
C SER A 145 7.19 5.43 -1.27
N LEU A 146 6.27 4.49 -1.50
CA LEU A 146 5.36 4.56 -2.63
C LEU A 146 4.28 5.62 -2.46
N ALA A 147 3.76 5.82 -1.25
CA ALA A 147 2.82 6.88 -0.95
C ALA A 147 3.46 8.27 -1.15
N GLU A 148 4.70 8.46 -0.68
CA GLU A 148 5.49 9.67 -0.92
C GLU A 148 5.70 9.91 -2.41
N PHE A 149 5.99 8.85 -3.18
CA PHE A 149 6.15 8.98 -4.63
C PHE A 149 4.84 9.36 -5.35
N VAL A 150 3.70 8.83 -4.90
CA VAL A 150 2.38 9.23 -5.41
C VAL A 150 2.10 10.70 -5.09
N ILE A 151 2.38 11.17 -3.86
CA ILE A 151 2.24 12.58 -3.46
C ILE A 151 3.07 13.47 -4.37
N MET A 152 4.34 13.10 -4.59
CA MET A 152 5.25 13.83 -5.47
C MET A 152 4.75 13.87 -6.91
N ALA A 153 4.19 12.77 -7.43
CA ALA A 153 3.59 12.74 -8.77
C ALA A 153 2.38 13.66 -8.89
N VAL A 154 1.52 13.71 -7.87
CA VAL A 154 0.37 14.65 -7.82
C VAL A 154 0.85 16.10 -7.80
N GLU A 155 1.84 16.41 -6.96
CA GLU A 155 2.37 17.76 -6.84
C GLU A 155 3.13 18.22 -8.10
N ALA A 156 3.91 17.34 -8.73
CA ALA A 156 4.57 17.62 -9.99
C ALA A 156 3.57 17.78 -11.16
N GLY A 157 2.40 17.13 -11.08
CA GLY A 157 1.32 17.28 -12.05
C GLY A 157 0.59 18.62 -11.98
N ARG A 158 0.77 19.41 -10.90
CA ARG A 158 0.21 20.76 -10.81
C ARG A 158 0.95 21.66 -11.79
N LYS A 159 0.20 22.34 -12.66
CA LYS A 159 0.77 23.27 -13.67
C LYS A 159 1.24 24.59 -13.05
N ASP A 160 1.93 24.55 -11.91
CA ASP A 160 2.54 25.70 -11.26
C ASP A 160 4.08 25.64 -11.34
N ASN A 161 4.74 26.79 -11.18
CA ASN A 161 6.19 26.88 -11.25
C ASN A 161 6.79 26.45 -9.90
N LEU A 162 6.60 25.19 -9.50
CA LEU A 162 7.14 24.65 -8.25
C LEU A 162 8.68 24.74 -8.25
N LYS A 163 9.23 25.34 -7.20
CA LYS A 163 10.67 25.44 -6.95
C LYS A 163 11.13 24.36 -5.98
N GLU A 164 10.43 24.24 -4.85
CA GLU A 164 10.80 23.35 -3.77
C GLU A 164 9.54 22.80 -3.10
N VAL A 165 9.63 21.57 -2.62
CA VAL A 165 8.58 20.92 -1.84
C VAL A 165 9.20 20.13 -0.70
N HIS A 166 8.74 20.41 0.52
CA HIS A 166 9.03 19.59 1.68
C HIS A 166 7.76 18.88 2.09
N LEU A 167 7.85 17.56 2.21
CA LEU A 167 6.75 16.72 2.62
C LEU A 167 7.12 15.98 3.90
N THR A 168 6.15 15.85 4.80
CA THR A 168 6.23 14.97 5.95
C THR A 168 4.97 14.14 5.98
N LEU A 169 5.12 12.84 5.74
CA LEU A 169 4.04 11.88 5.72
C LEU A 169 4.09 11.01 6.97
N GLU A 170 3.00 11.05 7.73
CA GLU A 170 2.70 10.10 8.79
C GLU A 170 1.65 9.11 8.24
N LEU A 171 1.95 7.82 8.28
CA LEU A 171 1.04 6.75 7.89
C LEU A 171 0.69 5.89 9.10
N SER A 172 -0.55 5.41 9.15
CA SER A 172 -0.92 4.27 9.97
C SER A 172 -0.20 3.01 9.50
N ASP A 173 -0.20 1.98 10.34
CA ASP A 173 0.25 0.66 9.92
C ASP A 173 -0.58 0.19 8.72
N PRO A 174 0.06 -0.26 7.62
CA PRO A 174 -0.67 -0.72 6.45
C PRO A 174 -1.42 -2.01 6.72
N VAL A 175 -2.71 -2.04 6.34
CA VAL A 175 -3.57 -3.22 6.41
C VAL A 175 -3.73 -3.80 5.01
N LEU A 176 -3.68 -5.13 4.87
CA LEU A 176 -3.85 -5.77 3.59
C LEU A 176 -5.35 -5.92 3.26
N TRP A 177 -5.76 -5.31 2.15
CA TRP A 177 -7.10 -5.46 1.59
C TRP A 177 -7.05 -6.11 0.22
N ILE A 178 -7.92 -7.10 0.01
CA ILE A 178 -8.17 -7.68 -1.30
C ILE A 178 -9.35 -6.93 -1.92
N LEU A 179 -9.11 -6.27 -3.05
CA LEU A 179 -10.08 -5.48 -3.79
C LEU A 179 -10.36 -6.11 -5.17
N PRO A 180 -11.41 -5.68 -5.90
CA PRO A 180 -11.71 -6.18 -7.25
C PRO A 180 -10.65 -5.88 -8.31
#